data_AF-A0A1C6HZM2-F1
#
_entry.id   AF-A0A1C6HZM2-F1
#
_cell.length_a   1.000
_cell.length_b   1.000
_cell.length_c   1.000
_cell.angle_alpha   90.00
_cell.angle_beta   90.00
_cell.angle_gamma   90.00
#
_symmetry.space_group_name_H-M   'P 1'
#
loop_
_entity.id
_entity.type
_entity.pdbx_description
1 polymer ?
#
loop_
_entity_poly.entity_id
_entity_poly.type
_entity_poly.pdbx_seq_one_letter_code
_entity_poly.pdbx_strand_id
1 'polypeptide(L)'
;MERFVVVNQIESFEQLQEFKEQREPAYEKLSAERQQIAEQIARLEQLLVAYSEYEPYIVYHKTSNSLKGFAKRKYDKEHETELREYDSYRAKLKKMLSSDEKITPKKWTAEKAKLEGRLQESNPDYARVVTELASTEVIEHNRKMLAMTREAEQNQRSQIHSRNKNEQLL
;
A
#
# COMPACT_ATOMS: atom_id res chain seq x y z
N MET A 1 9.25 15.03 19.39
CA MET A 1 10.56 15.49 18.87
C MET A 1 11.66 15.33 19.93
N GLU A 2 11.57 15.95 21.10
CA GLU A 2 12.58 15.76 22.18
C GLU A 2 12.78 14.28 22.57
N ARG A 3 11.68 13.54 22.73
CA ARG A 3 11.75 12.09 23.01
C ARG A 3 12.46 11.29 21.91
N PHE A 4 12.40 11.71 20.64
CA PHE A 4 13.03 11.01 19.52
C PHE A 4 14.55 11.17 19.56
N VAL A 5 15.04 12.41 19.70
CA VAL A 5 16.49 12.68 19.75
C VAL A 5 17.14 12.09 21.00
N VAL A 6 16.45 12.10 22.15
CA VAL A 6 16.94 11.50 23.40
C VAL A 6 17.02 9.98 23.31
N VAL A 7 15.96 9.32 22.83
CA VAL A 7 15.92 7.84 22.73
C VAL A 7 16.95 7.32 21.73
N ASN A 8 17.21 8.06 20.66
CA ASN A 8 18.17 7.67 19.63
C ASN A 8 19.58 8.28 19.83
N GLN A 9 19.82 8.98 20.95
CA GLN A 9 21.12 9.58 21.30
C GLN A 9 21.66 10.51 20.20
N ILE A 10 20.78 11.29 19.59
CA ILE A 10 21.12 12.24 18.52
C ILE A 10 21.41 13.59 19.17
N GLU A 11 22.70 13.94 19.24
CA GLU A 11 23.21 15.17 19.85
C GLU A 11 23.61 16.22 18.80
N SER A 12 23.75 15.83 17.54
CA SER A 12 24.12 16.72 16.44
C SER A 12 23.29 16.51 15.19
N PHE A 13 23.29 17.49 14.28
CA PHE A 13 22.64 17.35 12.98
C PHE A 13 23.37 16.39 12.03
N GLU A 14 24.66 16.16 12.25
CA GLU A 14 25.43 15.16 11.50
C GLU A 14 24.96 13.75 11.90
N GLN A 15 24.81 13.50 13.20
CA GLN A 15 24.24 12.26 13.72
C GLN A 15 22.79 12.05 13.27
N LEU A 16 22.00 13.13 13.14
CA LEU A 16 20.65 13.07 12.59
C LEU A 16 20.65 12.59 11.12
N GLN A 17 21.59 13.09 10.31
CA GLN A 17 21.75 12.71 8.91
C GLN A 17 22.21 11.25 8.79
N GLU A 18 23.21 10.83 9.57
CA GLU A 18 23.66 9.44 9.61
C GLU A 18 22.54 8.49 10.05
N PHE A 19 21.76 8.89 11.07
CA PHE A 19 20.60 8.11 11.52
C PHE A 19 19.57 7.93 10.40
N LYS A 20 19.29 8.99 9.64
CA LYS A 20 18.37 8.95 8.49
C LYS A 20 18.88 7.99 7.41
N GLU A 21 20.15 8.14 7.00
CA GLU A 21 20.78 7.29 5.99
C GLU A 21 20.80 5.81 6.38
N GLN A 22 20.91 5.51 7.68
CA GLN A 22 20.82 4.14 8.19
C GLN A 22 19.38 3.58 8.20
N ARG A 23 18.37 4.46 8.31
CA ARG A 23 16.95 4.07 8.40
C ARG A 23 16.25 3.99 7.05
N GLU A 24 16.67 4.78 6.07
CA GLU A 24 16.13 4.77 4.71
C GLU A 24 16.12 3.38 4.05
N PRO A 25 17.22 2.59 4.07
CA PRO A 25 17.19 1.24 3.47
C PRO A 25 16.20 0.30 4.16
N ALA A 26 16.01 0.43 5.47
CA ALA A 26 15.04 -0.37 6.22
C ALA A 26 13.60 0.02 5.83
N TYR A 27 13.34 1.32 5.66
CA TYR A 27 12.06 1.82 5.16
C TYR A 27 11.77 1.30 3.75
N GLU A 28 12.69 1.47 2.81
CA GLU A 28 12.51 1.07 1.42
C GLU A 28 12.22 -0.42 1.30
N LYS A 29 12.97 -1.25 2.05
CA LYS A 29 12.73 -2.70 2.09
C LYS A 29 11.33 -3.02 2.61
N LEU A 30 10.95 -2.47 3.77
CA LEU A 30 9.63 -2.74 4.36
C LEU A 30 8.49 -2.21 3.48
N SER A 31 8.68 -1.05 2.87
CA SER A 31 7.73 -0.44 1.95
C SER A 31 7.50 -1.32 0.72
N ALA A 32 8.59 -1.77 0.09
CA ALA A 32 8.52 -2.67 -1.07
C ALA A 32 7.86 -4.02 -0.72
N GLU A 33 8.21 -4.62 0.41
CA GLU A 33 7.59 -5.87 0.87
C GLU A 33 6.09 -5.70 1.12
N ARG A 34 5.68 -4.60 1.77
CA ARG A 34 4.26 -4.30 2.03
C ARG A 34 3.50 -4.03 0.73
N GLN A 35 4.10 -3.31 -0.21
CA GLN A 35 3.51 -3.05 -1.52
C GLN A 35 3.27 -4.36 -2.29
N GLN A 36 4.25 -5.26 -2.33
CA GLN A 36 4.10 -6.57 -2.97
C GLN A 36 2.98 -7.40 -2.32
N ILE A 37 2.89 -7.39 -0.99
CA ILE A 37 1.81 -8.08 -0.27
C ILE A 37 0.45 -7.47 -0.62
N ALA A 38 0.35 -6.13 -0.67
CA ALA A 38 -0.89 -5.44 -1.01
C ALA A 38 -1.35 -5.76 -2.45
N GLU A 39 -0.43 -5.82 -3.41
CA GLU A 39 -0.72 -6.22 -4.79
C GLU A 39 -1.22 -7.67 -4.88
N GLN A 40 -0.61 -8.58 -4.12
CA GLN A 40 -1.06 -9.98 -4.05
C GLN A 40 -2.46 -10.09 -3.43
N ILE A 41 -2.74 -9.35 -2.36
CA ILE A 41 -4.09 -9.30 -1.75
C ILE A 41 -5.10 -8.78 -2.78
N ALA A 42 -4.80 -7.67 -3.46
CA ALA A 42 -5.69 -7.09 -4.46
C ALA A 42 -5.99 -8.06 -5.61
N ARG A 43 -4.98 -8.81 -6.07
CA ARG A 43 -5.18 -9.88 -7.07
C ARG A 43 -6.14 -10.96 -6.55
N LEU A 44 -5.93 -11.45 -5.32
CA LEU A 44 -6.79 -12.47 -4.71
C LEU A 44 -8.22 -11.97 -4.52
N GLU A 45 -8.41 -10.70 -4.14
CA GLU A 45 -9.73 -10.08 -4.04
C GLU A 45 -10.45 -10.05 -5.38
N GLN A 46 -9.77 -9.66 -6.46
CA GLN A 46 -10.35 -9.68 -7.80
C GLN A 46 -10.78 -11.10 -8.22
N LEU A 47 -9.96 -12.11 -7.91
CA LEU A 47 -10.31 -13.52 -8.17
C LEU A 47 -11.52 -13.98 -7.35
N LEU A 48 -11.61 -13.58 -6.09
CA LEU A 48 -12.74 -13.92 -5.21
C LEU A 48 -14.03 -13.23 -5.66
N VAL A 49 -13.97 -11.98 -6.09
CA VAL A 49 -15.12 -11.26 -6.66
C VAL A 49 -15.58 -11.91 -7.97
N ALA A 50 -14.65 -12.20 -8.88
CA ALA A 50 -15.00 -12.91 -10.11
C ALA A 50 -15.56 -14.32 -9.84
N TYR A 51 -15.12 -14.99 -8.77
CA TYR A 51 -15.69 -16.26 -8.34
C TYR A 51 -17.10 -16.10 -7.77
N SER A 52 -17.39 -15.06 -6.98
CA SER A 52 -18.74 -14.86 -6.43
C SER A 52 -19.77 -14.52 -7.51
N GLU A 53 -19.36 -13.89 -8.62
CA GLU A 53 -20.20 -13.74 -9.82
C GLU A 53 -20.49 -15.08 -10.50
N TYR A 54 -19.50 -15.99 -10.50
CA TYR A 54 -19.57 -17.31 -11.14
C TYR A 54 -20.32 -18.36 -10.30
N GLU A 55 -20.18 -18.31 -8.96
CA GLU A 55 -20.64 -19.34 -8.03
C GLU A 55 -22.13 -19.72 -8.18
N PRO A 56 -23.08 -18.77 -8.33
CA PRO A 56 -24.51 -19.10 -8.48
C PRO A 56 -24.81 -20.01 -9.66
N TYR A 57 -24.01 -19.95 -10.73
CA TYR A 57 -24.26 -20.72 -11.96
C TYR A 57 -23.75 -22.16 -11.89
N ILE A 58 -22.89 -22.48 -10.92
CA ILE A 58 -22.31 -23.82 -10.76
C ILE A 58 -23.40 -24.88 -10.55
N VAL A 59 -24.48 -24.54 -9.84
CA VAL A 59 -25.57 -25.49 -9.56
C VAL A 59 -26.30 -25.88 -10.84
N TYR A 60 -26.55 -24.95 -11.76
CA TYR A 60 -27.25 -25.24 -13.01
C TYR A 60 -26.45 -26.18 -13.89
N HIS A 61 -25.15 -25.91 -14.02
CA HIS A 61 -24.25 -26.78 -14.78
C HIS A 61 -24.09 -28.16 -14.12
N LYS A 62 -24.04 -28.24 -12.78
CA LYS A 62 -23.97 -29.53 -12.07
C LYS A 62 -25.25 -30.36 -12.24
N THR A 63 -26.42 -29.72 -12.14
CA THR A 63 -27.73 -30.38 -12.31
C THR A 63 -27.93 -30.82 -13.75
N SER A 64 -27.61 -29.97 -14.74
CA SER A 64 -27.65 -30.37 -16.16
C SER A 64 -26.78 -31.62 -16.41
N ASN A 65 -25.59 -31.71 -15.81
CA ASN A 65 -24.69 -32.84 -16.00
C ASN A 65 -25.10 -34.13 -15.28
N SER A 66 -25.92 -34.05 -14.22
CA SER A 66 -26.46 -35.25 -13.57
C SER A 66 -27.67 -35.82 -14.30
N LEU A 67 -28.40 -34.99 -15.05
CA LEU A 67 -29.55 -35.39 -15.86
C LEU A 67 -29.11 -36.08 -17.16
N LYS A 68 -30.00 -36.94 -17.68
CA LYS A 68 -29.80 -37.66 -18.94
C LYS A 68 -31.06 -37.66 -19.80
N GLY A 69 -30.90 -37.91 -21.10
CA GLY A 69 -32.00 -38.08 -22.04
C GLY A 69 -32.95 -36.88 -22.10
N PHE A 70 -34.26 -37.15 -22.09
CA PHE A 70 -35.30 -36.12 -22.21
C PHE A 70 -35.31 -35.12 -21.05
N ALA A 71 -35.03 -35.59 -19.82
CA ALA A 71 -34.98 -34.73 -18.64
C ALA A 71 -33.87 -33.67 -18.77
N LYS A 72 -32.69 -34.05 -19.27
CA LYS A 72 -31.59 -33.10 -19.54
C LYS A 72 -31.99 -32.09 -20.61
N ARG A 73 -32.55 -32.54 -21.74
CA ARG A 73 -32.96 -31.63 -22.82
C ARG A 73 -33.99 -30.59 -22.37
N LYS A 74 -34.94 -31.00 -21.52
CA LYS A 74 -35.93 -30.08 -20.95
C LYS A 74 -35.25 -29.06 -20.02
N TYR A 75 -34.42 -29.53 -19.10
CA TYR A 75 -33.69 -28.69 -18.16
C TYR A 75 -32.76 -27.69 -18.87
N ASP A 76 -31.97 -28.14 -19.84
CA ASP A 76 -31.04 -27.29 -20.59
C ASP A 76 -31.78 -26.21 -21.39
N LYS A 77 -32.99 -26.50 -21.86
CA LYS A 77 -33.85 -25.52 -22.53
C LYS A 77 -34.47 -24.51 -21.55
N GLU A 78 -34.84 -24.96 -20.35
CA GLU A 78 -35.39 -24.10 -19.30
C GLU A 78 -34.34 -23.19 -18.67
N HIS A 79 -33.07 -23.60 -18.67
CA HIS A 79 -31.95 -22.88 -18.05
C HIS A 79 -30.84 -22.52 -19.04
N GLU A 80 -31.20 -22.27 -20.32
CA GLU A 80 -30.22 -21.98 -21.37
C GLU A 80 -29.36 -20.75 -21.01
N THR A 81 -29.99 -19.72 -20.46
CA THR A 81 -29.35 -18.49 -20.02
C THR A 81 -28.30 -18.75 -18.94
N GLU A 82 -28.66 -19.47 -17.88
CA GLU A 82 -27.78 -19.76 -16.75
C GLU A 82 -26.61 -20.65 -17.15
N LEU A 83 -26.83 -21.60 -18.07
CA LEU A 83 -25.77 -22.43 -18.63
C LEU A 83 -24.81 -21.63 -19.52
N ARG A 84 -25.33 -20.66 -20.30
CA ARG A 84 -24.48 -19.75 -21.08
C ARG A 84 -23.67 -18.82 -20.17
N GLU A 85 -24.29 -18.26 -19.14
CA GLU A 85 -23.62 -17.42 -18.15
C GLU A 85 -22.53 -18.21 -17.42
N TYR A 86 -22.79 -19.47 -17.03
CA TYR A 86 -21.78 -20.35 -16.45
C TYR A 86 -20.51 -20.42 -17.32
N ASP A 87 -20.65 -20.67 -18.63
CA ASP A 87 -19.52 -20.78 -19.54
C ASP A 87 -18.79 -19.44 -19.70
N SER A 88 -19.55 -18.34 -19.79
CA SER A 88 -19.03 -16.97 -19.89
C SER A 88 -18.18 -16.59 -18.67
N TYR A 89 -18.76 -16.69 -17.46
CA TYR A 89 -18.06 -16.36 -16.22
C TYR A 89 -16.87 -17.28 -15.98
N ARG A 90 -16.99 -18.58 -16.30
CA ARG A 90 -15.87 -19.52 -16.19
C ARG A 90 -14.73 -19.14 -17.13
N ALA A 91 -15.03 -18.72 -18.36
CA ALA A 91 -14.02 -18.27 -19.31
C ALA A 91 -13.34 -16.97 -18.85
N LYS A 92 -14.11 -15.99 -18.33
CA LYS A 92 -13.58 -14.75 -17.74
C LYS A 92 -12.63 -15.06 -16.58
N LEU A 93 -13.07 -15.89 -15.62
CA LEU A 93 -12.27 -16.26 -14.46
C LEU A 93 -10.99 -17.00 -14.88
N LYS A 94 -11.06 -17.91 -15.86
CA LYS A 94 -9.87 -18.60 -16.39
C LYS A 94 -8.85 -17.67 -17.04
N LYS A 95 -9.27 -16.55 -17.65
CA LYS A 95 -8.34 -15.57 -18.24
C LYS A 95 -7.56 -14.78 -17.19
N MET A 96 -8.07 -14.68 -15.96
CA MET A 96 -7.39 -14.02 -14.84
C MET A 96 -6.36 -14.90 -14.14
N LEU A 97 -6.45 -16.21 -14.37
CA LEU A 97 -5.56 -17.22 -13.79
C LEU A 97 -4.36 -17.46 -14.71
N SER A 98 -3.23 -17.82 -14.11
CA SER A 98 -2.10 -18.37 -14.85
C SER A 98 -2.50 -19.69 -15.51
N SER A 99 -1.85 -20.07 -16.61
CA SER A 99 -2.23 -21.22 -17.47
C SER A 99 -2.41 -22.55 -16.72
N ASP A 100 -1.77 -22.73 -15.56
CA ASP A 100 -1.77 -23.91 -14.70
C ASP A 100 -2.59 -23.76 -13.40
N GLU A 101 -3.06 -22.55 -13.10
CA GLU A 101 -3.75 -22.25 -11.85
C GLU A 101 -5.22 -22.72 -11.86
N LYS A 102 -5.66 -23.38 -10.79
CA LYS A 102 -7.03 -23.92 -10.64
C LYS A 102 -7.91 -22.93 -9.89
N ILE A 103 -9.19 -22.89 -10.24
CA ILE A 103 -10.22 -22.14 -9.48
C ILE A 103 -10.37 -22.77 -8.10
N THR A 104 -9.78 -22.12 -7.09
CA THR A 104 -9.70 -22.65 -5.72
C THR A 104 -9.99 -21.55 -4.69
N PRO A 105 -11.24 -21.07 -4.61
CA PRO A 105 -11.64 -19.94 -3.75
C PRO A 105 -11.23 -20.14 -2.29
N LYS A 106 -11.39 -21.35 -1.75
CA LYS A 106 -10.94 -21.68 -0.37
C LYS A 106 -9.45 -21.44 -0.15
N LYS A 107 -8.61 -21.75 -1.14
CA LYS A 107 -7.17 -21.49 -1.06
C LYS A 107 -6.87 -20.01 -1.16
N TRP A 108 -7.51 -19.31 -2.09
CA TRP A 108 -7.36 -17.86 -2.25
C TRP A 108 -7.75 -17.10 -0.98
N THR A 109 -8.88 -17.46 -0.34
CA THR A 109 -9.30 -16.87 0.94
C THR A 109 -8.27 -17.12 2.05
N ALA A 110 -7.77 -18.35 2.17
CA ALA A 110 -6.77 -18.68 3.19
C ALA A 110 -5.43 -17.97 2.96
N GLU A 111 -5.00 -17.85 1.70
CA GLU A 111 -3.79 -17.12 1.32
C GLU A 111 -3.94 -15.62 1.57
N LYS A 112 -5.09 -15.04 1.22
CA LYS A 112 -5.42 -13.63 1.52
C LYS A 112 -5.31 -13.37 3.03
N ALA A 113 -5.97 -14.18 3.86
CA ALA A 113 -5.91 -14.04 5.31
C ALA A 113 -4.49 -14.16 5.88
N LYS A 114 -3.68 -15.07 5.32
CA LYS A 114 -2.26 -15.21 5.69
C LYS A 114 -1.46 -13.96 5.33
N LEU A 115 -1.69 -13.36 4.16
CA LEU A 115 -1.03 -12.15 3.72
C LEU A 115 -1.43 -10.94 4.57
N GLU A 116 -2.72 -10.81 4.91
CA GLU A 116 -3.22 -9.78 5.83
C GLU A 116 -2.58 -9.93 7.22
N GLY A 117 -2.45 -11.16 7.73
CA GLY A 117 -1.74 -11.45 8.97
C GLY A 117 -0.28 -10.98 8.95
N ARG A 118 0.46 -11.26 7.87
CA ARG A 118 1.85 -10.77 7.70
C ARG A 118 1.94 -9.24 7.67
N LEU A 119 0.97 -8.56 7.07
CA LEU A 119 0.89 -7.10 7.05
C LEU A 119 0.66 -6.52 8.45
N GLN A 120 -0.17 -7.19 9.26
CA GLN A 120 -0.44 -6.82 10.64
C GLN A 120 0.79 -7.06 11.53
N GLU A 121 1.45 -8.21 11.39
CA GLU A 121 2.66 -8.56 12.15
C GLU A 121 3.82 -7.59 11.88
N SER A 122 4.02 -7.17 10.63
CA SER A 122 5.07 -6.21 10.23
C SER A 122 4.72 -4.75 10.52
N ASN A 123 3.49 -4.46 10.93
CA ASN A 123 3.01 -3.08 11.10
C ASN A 123 3.78 -2.26 12.15
N PRO A 124 4.13 -2.81 13.33
CA PRO A 124 4.88 -2.05 14.34
C PRO A 124 6.26 -1.61 13.86
N ASP A 125 6.99 -2.48 13.16
CA ASP A 125 8.33 -2.17 12.64
C ASP A 125 8.26 -1.10 11.54
N TYR A 126 7.31 -1.23 10.61
CA TYR A 126 7.08 -0.22 9.57
C TYR A 126 6.67 1.13 10.19
N ALA A 127 5.71 1.14 11.11
CA ALA A 127 5.24 2.36 11.77
C ALA A 127 6.37 3.05 12.55
N ARG A 128 7.25 2.29 13.21
CA ARG A 128 8.43 2.83 13.89
C ARG A 128 9.34 3.54 12.90
N VAL A 129 9.75 2.88 11.82
CA VAL A 129 10.68 3.47 10.84
C VAL A 129 10.08 4.70 10.17
N VAL A 130 8.80 4.66 9.80
CA VAL A 130 8.07 5.83 9.24
C VAL A 130 8.07 7.00 10.22
N THR A 131 7.79 6.73 11.50
CA THR A 131 7.77 7.78 12.54
C THR A 131 9.16 8.36 12.79
N GLU A 132 10.20 7.52 12.75
CA GLU A 132 11.60 7.92 12.89
C GLU A 132 12.02 8.83 11.73
N LEU A 133 11.77 8.45 10.48
CA LEU A 133 12.07 9.28 9.30
C LEU A 133 11.25 10.56 9.25
N ALA A 134 9.96 10.53 9.58
CA ALA A 134 9.16 11.75 9.69
C ALA A 134 9.72 12.70 10.77
N SER A 135 10.23 12.15 11.87
CA SER A 135 10.87 12.95 12.93
C SER A 135 12.15 13.62 12.44
N THR A 136 12.97 12.94 11.62
CA THR A 136 14.19 13.55 11.05
C THR A 136 13.84 14.67 10.07
N GLU A 137 12.87 14.45 9.17
CA GLU A 137 12.40 15.45 8.21
C GLU A 137 11.89 16.74 8.87
N VAL A 138 11.11 16.62 9.95
CA VAL A 138 10.61 17.79 10.69
C VAL A 138 11.77 18.57 11.34
N ILE A 139 12.78 17.89 11.87
CA ILE A 139 13.96 18.55 12.46
C ILE A 139 14.79 19.26 11.37
N GLU A 140 15.02 18.60 10.23
CA GLU A 140 15.72 19.18 9.07
C GLU A 140 14.99 20.43 8.54
N HIS A 141 13.66 20.34 8.40
CA HIS A 141 12.83 21.45 7.97
C HIS A 141 12.94 22.63 8.95
N ASN A 142 12.80 22.36 10.26
CA ASN A 142 12.91 23.40 11.29
C ASN A 142 14.29 24.06 11.29
N ARG A 143 15.37 23.29 11.11
CA ARG A 143 16.73 23.83 10.98
C ARG A 143 16.83 24.80 9.80
N LYS A 144 16.30 24.40 8.63
CA LYS A 144 16.30 25.23 7.42
C LYS A 144 15.53 26.53 7.64
N MET A 145 14.33 26.45 8.23
CA MET A 145 13.50 27.61 8.55
C MET A 145 14.22 28.58 9.50
N LEU A 146 14.84 28.06 10.58
CA LEU A 146 15.59 28.89 11.52
C LEU A 146 16.79 29.59 10.88
N ALA A 147 17.50 28.93 9.96
CA ALA A 147 18.61 29.54 9.23
C ALA A 147 18.13 30.70 8.35
N MET A 148 17.04 30.50 7.60
CA MET A 148 16.45 31.54 6.76
C MET A 148 15.95 32.74 7.58
N THR A 149 15.30 32.49 8.72
CA THR A 149 14.86 33.57 9.62
C THR A 149 16.04 34.38 10.14
N ARG A 150 17.12 33.73 10.57
CA ARG A 150 18.34 34.42 11.05
C ARG A 150 19.01 35.25 9.96
N GLU A 151 19.08 34.73 8.74
CA GLU A 151 19.63 35.47 7.60
C GLU A 151 18.77 36.70 7.27
N ALA A 152 17.44 36.55 7.26
CA ALA A 152 16.52 37.67 7.05
C ALA A 152 16.68 38.76 8.12
N GLU A 153 16.81 38.38 9.39
CA GLU A 153 17.04 39.31 10.49
C GLU A 153 18.39 40.03 10.37
N GLN A 154 19.46 39.32 10.00
CA GLN A 154 20.78 39.93 9.78
C GLN A 154 20.76 40.92 8.62
N ASN A 155 20.12 40.56 7.50
CA ASN A 155 19.97 41.43 6.35
C ASN A 155 19.17 42.69 6.70
N GLN A 156 18.08 42.55 7.46
CA GLN A 156 17.28 43.68 7.92
C GLN A 156 18.08 44.61 8.83
N ARG A 157 18.82 44.06 9.81
CA ARG A 157 19.71 44.85 10.69
C ARG A 157 20.78 45.61 9.90
N SER A 158 21.36 44.96 8.89
CA SER A 158 22.40 45.56 8.05
C SER A 158 21.86 46.71 7.20
N GLN A 159 20.65 46.57 6.65
CA GLN A 159 19.95 47.64 5.92
C GLN A 159 19.58 48.84 6.81
N ILE A 160 19.15 48.59 8.05
CA ILE A 160 18.87 49.65 9.02
C ILE A 160 20.15 50.39 9.38
N HIS A 161 21.24 49.66 9.63
CA HIS A 161 22.53 50.27 9.97
C HIS A 161 23.11 51.11 8.82
N SER A 162 23.01 50.65 7.57
CA SER A 162 23.47 51.41 6.40
C SER A 162 22.62 52.66 6.14
N ARG A 163 21.29 52.58 6.32
CA ARG A 163 20.40 53.76 6.25
C ARG A 163 20.77 54.82 7.29
N ASN A 164 20.89 54.42 8.56
CA ASN A 164 21.20 55.36 9.64
C ASN A 164 22.58 56.03 9.47
N LYS A 165 23.55 55.30 8.89
CA LYS A 165 24.89 55.85 8.61
C LYS A 165 24.89 56.87 7.47
N ASN A 166 24.04 56.67 6.46
CA ASN A 166 23.87 57.64 5.36
C ASN A 166 23.12 58.90 5.82
N GLU A 167 22.21 58.79 6.79
CA GLU A 167 21.50 59.96 7.36
C GLU A 167 22.39 60.81 8.29
N GLN A 168 23.42 60.23 8.93
CA GLN A 168 24.38 60.98 9.77
C GLN A 168 25.47 61.71 8.99
N LEU A 169 25.59 61.47 7.69
CA LEU A 169 26.61 62.08 6.81
C LEU A 169 26.04 63.23 5.95
N LEU A 170 24.78 63.61 6.19
CA LEU A 170 24.07 64.76 5.61
C LEU A 170 23.92 65.87 6.66
#